data_AF-A0A9W5TZ64-F1
#
_entry.id   AF-A0A9W5TZ64-F1
#
_cell.length_a   1.000
_cell.length_b   1.000
_cell.length_c   1.000
_cell.angle_alpha   90.00
_cell.angle_beta   90.00
_cell.angle_gamma   90.00
#
_symmetry.space_group_name_H-M   'P 1'
#
loop_
_entity.id
_entity.type
_entity.pdbx_description
1 polymer ?
#
loop_
_entity_poly.entity_id
_entity_poly.type
_entity_poly.pdbx_seq_one_letter_code
_entity_poly.pdbx_strand_id
1 'polypeptide(L)'
;MNTKELLLSQLNAVHNKSGWFVSLTQALKEVTVDEAMWKNHPNANTIWGIVNHLLYYNQAYLSRFKGTRGTRYKIDTNAQSFNNLEGYSWEKTLFLINQVMQEWKQVIEDSTYNHINERAEDLTHLTIHNAYHIGQIVDIRKQQGTWKSELGVD
;
A
#
# COMPACT_ATOMS: atom_id res chain seq x y z
N MET A 1 20.29 14.73 -2.10
CA MET A 1 19.53 13.47 -2.03
C MET A 1 19.65 12.76 -3.37
N ASN A 2 20.17 11.53 -3.39
CA ASN A 2 20.24 10.71 -4.61
C ASN A 2 18.92 9.93 -4.85
N THR A 3 18.79 9.25 -6.00
CA THR A 3 17.57 8.49 -6.35
C THR A 3 17.21 7.42 -5.31
N LYS A 4 18.19 6.69 -4.77
CA LYS A 4 17.96 5.67 -3.73
C LYS A 4 17.37 6.31 -2.47
N GLU A 5 17.99 7.38 -1.99
CA GLU A 5 17.52 8.11 -0.80
C GLU A 5 16.11 8.70 -1.01
N LEU A 6 15.82 9.22 -2.21
CA LEU A 6 14.50 9.73 -2.57
C LEU A 6 13.43 8.62 -2.50
N LEU A 7 13.69 7.46 -3.11
CA LEU A 7 12.75 6.35 -3.13
C LEU A 7 12.53 5.76 -1.74
N LEU A 8 13.59 5.64 -0.92
CA LEU A 8 13.46 5.23 0.48
C LEU A 8 12.64 6.24 1.29
N SER A 9 12.82 7.53 1.05
CA SER A 9 12.01 8.59 1.67
C SER A 9 10.52 8.43 1.30
N GLN A 10 10.22 8.22 0.02
CA GLN A 10 8.84 7.99 -0.46
C GLN A 10 8.22 6.72 0.14
N LEU A 11 8.96 5.60 0.13
CA LEU A 11 8.52 4.33 0.74
C LEU A 11 8.25 4.49 2.24
N ASN A 12 9.08 5.24 2.96
CA ASN A 12 8.83 5.55 4.36
C ASN A 12 7.56 6.39 4.54
N ALA A 13 7.34 7.39 3.68
CA ALA A 13 6.15 8.25 3.74
C ALA A 13 4.84 7.45 3.58
N VAL A 14 4.78 6.55 2.60
CA VAL A 14 3.59 5.72 2.37
C VAL A 14 3.47 4.56 3.35
N HIS A 15 4.55 4.12 3.99
CA HIS A 15 4.50 2.98 4.91
C HIS A 15 4.22 3.42 6.35
N ASN A 16 5.18 4.13 6.99
CA ASN A 16 5.21 4.27 8.45
C ASN A 16 5.71 5.61 8.98
N LYS A 17 5.90 6.61 8.11
CA LYS A 17 6.30 7.96 8.52
C LYS A 17 5.34 8.98 7.92
N SER A 18 4.30 9.34 8.68
CA SER A 18 3.39 10.41 8.26
C SER A 18 4.16 11.72 8.02
N GLY A 19 3.66 12.53 7.09
CA GLY A 19 4.27 13.80 6.68
C GLY A 19 3.25 14.70 6.01
N TRP A 20 3.36 14.93 4.70
CA TRP A 20 2.33 15.66 3.93
C TRP A 20 0.99 14.93 3.85
N PHE A 21 1.00 13.63 4.13
CA PHE A 21 -0.18 12.77 4.25
C PHE A 21 0.09 11.71 5.31
N VAL A 22 -0.98 11.06 5.77
CA VAL A 22 -0.91 9.99 6.77
C VAL A 22 -0.28 8.75 6.13
N SER A 23 0.63 8.08 6.84
CA SER A 23 1.21 6.81 6.38
C SER A 23 0.23 5.63 6.49
N LEU A 24 0.43 4.56 5.72
CA LEU A 24 -0.48 3.39 5.72
C LEU A 24 -0.66 2.79 7.11
N THR A 25 0.41 2.64 7.89
CA THR A 25 0.33 2.10 9.26
C THR A 25 -0.56 2.94 10.16
N GLN A 26 -0.54 4.26 10.04
CA GLN A 26 -1.42 5.13 10.82
C GLN A 26 -2.85 5.13 10.28
N ALA A 27 -3.03 5.11 8.96
CA ALA A 27 -4.33 5.03 8.34
C ALA A 27 -5.08 3.73 8.71
N LEU A 28 -4.35 2.63 8.93
CA LEU A 28 -4.89 1.34 9.33
C LEU A 28 -4.88 1.08 10.85
N LYS A 29 -4.36 2.02 11.64
CA LYS A 29 -4.25 1.83 13.09
C LYS A 29 -5.62 1.62 13.72
N GLU A 30 -5.73 0.49 14.44
CA GLU A 30 -6.92 0.07 15.19
C GLU A 30 -8.18 -0.17 14.34
N VAL A 31 -8.04 -0.32 13.02
CA VAL A 31 -9.17 -0.67 12.14
C VAL A 31 -9.62 -2.10 12.41
N THR A 32 -10.85 -2.25 12.87
CA THR A 32 -11.53 -3.52 13.13
C THR A 32 -12.00 -4.19 11.84
N VAL A 33 -12.37 -5.48 11.91
CA VAL A 33 -12.90 -6.22 10.74
C VAL A 33 -14.19 -5.58 10.20
N ASP A 34 -15.09 -5.14 11.07
CA ASP A 34 -16.36 -4.52 10.67
C ASP A 34 -16.14 -3.19 9.95
N GLU A 35 -15.25 -2.34 10.48
CA GLU A 35 -14.83 -1.10 9.81
C GLU A 35 -14.13 -1.40 8.48
N ALA A 36 -13.32 -2.47 8.43
CA ALA A 36 -12.57 -2.86 7.24
C ALA A 36 -13.48 -3.36 6.10
N MET A 37 -14.64 -3.95 6.43
CA MET A 37 -15.62 -4.52 5.49
C MET A 37 -16.73 -3.55 5.09
N TRP A 38 -16.85 -2.42 5.79
CA TRP A 38 -17.91 -1.45 5.56
C TRP A 38 -17.87 -0.83 4.15
N LYS A 39 -19.06 -0.54 3.61
CA LYS A 39 -19.29 0.19 2.37
C LYS A 39 -20.36 1.26 2.58
N ASN A 40 -20.15 2.46 2.06
CA ASN A 40 -21.20 3.50 1.99
C ASN A 40 -22.23 3.24 0.88
N HIS A 41 -21.87 2.49 -0.18
CA HIS A 41 -22.77 2.07 -1.26
C HIS A 41 -22.28 0.77 -1.91
N PRO A 42 -23.12 0.03 -2.67
CA PRO A 42 -22.77 -1.30 -3.21
C PRO A 42 -21.49 -1.33 -4.04
N ASN A 43 -21.29 -0.29 -4.87
CA ASN A 43 -20.13 -0.14 -5.75
C ASN A 43 -18.88 0.46 -5.07
N ALA A 44 -18.92 0.75 -3.77
CA ALA A 44 -17.79 1.33 -3.07
C ALA A 44 -16.73 0.27 -2.76
N ASN A 45 -15.47 0.70 -2.73
CA ASN A 45 -14.39 -0.11 -2.19
C ASN A 45 -14.44 -0.09 -0.66
N THR A 46 -14.15 -1.24 -0.04
CA THR A 46 -13.94 -1.32 1.41
C THR A 46 -12.48 -0.99 1.73
N ILE A 47 -12.17 -0.68 2.99
CA ILE A 47 -10.78 -0.54 3.43
C ILE A 47 -10.01 -1.84 3.16
N TRP A 48 -10.58 -2.99 3.50
CA TRP A 48 -9.92 -4.28 3.25
C TRP A 48 -9.66 -4.50 1.76
N GLY A 49 -10.62 -4.16 0.90
CA GLY A 49 -10.45 -4.25 -0.54
C GLY A 49 -9.32 -3.35 -1.05
N ILE A 50 -9.21 -2.12 -0.52
CA ILE A 50 -8.10 -1.22 -0.84
C ILE A 50 -6.76 -1.83 -0.37
N VAL A 51 -6.69 -2.44 0.82
CA VAL A 51 -5.44 -3.08 1.28
C VAL A 51 -5.07 -4.30 0.44
N ASN A 52 -6.03 -5.11 0.00
CA ASN A 52 -5.77 -6.20 -0.95
C ASN A 52 -5.24 -5.69 -2.28
N HIS A 53 -5.82 -4.59 -2.79
CA HIS A 53 -5.36 -3.92 -4.00
C HIS A 53 -3.91 -3.43 -3.86
N LEU A 54 -3.58 -2.76 -2.76
CA LEU A 54 -2.22 -2.32 -2.47
C LEU A 54 -1.25 -3.51 -2.33
N LEU A 55 -1.66 -4.57 -1.63
CA LEU A 55 -0.85 -5.77 -1.44
C LEU A 55 -0.52 -6.42 -2.79
N TYR A 56 -1.52 -6.58 -3.65
CA TYR A 56 -1.36 -7.15 -4.99
C TYR A 56 -0.33 -6.37 -5.81
N TYR A 57 -0.48 -5.05 -5.95
CA TYR A 57 0.41 -4.24 -6.78
C TYR A 57 1.82 -4.13 -6.20
N ASN A 58 1.96 -4.00 -4.87
CA ASN A 58 3.28 -3.97 -4.25
C ASN A 58 4.02 -5.30 -4.42
N GLN A 59 3.36 -6.45 -4.27
CA GLN A 59 3.97 -7.77 -4.53
C GLN A 59 4.36 -7.95 -6.01
N ALA A 60 3.50 -7.51 -6.93
CA ALA A 60 3.75 -7.60 -8.36
C ALA A 60 4.98 -6.80 -8.79
N TYR A 61 5.04 -5.53 -8.39
CA TYR A 61 6.18 -4.67 -8.72
C TYR A 61 7.45 -5.09 -7.99
N LEU A 62 7.36 -5.59 -6.76
CA LEU A 62 8.54 -6.09 -6.02
C LEU A 62 9.18 -7.27 -6.74
N SER A 63 8.34 -8.19 -7.21
CA SER A 63 8.81 -9.37 -7.93
C SER A 63 9.44 -9.01 -9.28
N ARG A 64 8.84 -8.04 -9.99
CA ARG A 64 9.41 -7.45 -11.22
C ARG A 64 10.75 -6.78 -10.95
N PHE A 65 10.85 -6.03 -9.86
CA PHE A 65 12.07 -5.36 -9.46
C PHE A 65 13.20 -6.36 -9.15
N LYS A 66 12.88 -7.48 -8.50
CA LYS A 66 13.84 -8.57 -8.21
C LYS A 66 14.26 -9.40 -9.43
N GLY A 67 13.65 -9.16 -10.60
CA GLY A 67 13.89 -9.98 -11.80
C GLY A 67 13.34 -11.41 -11.70
N THR A 68 12.64 -11.74 -10.61
CA THR A 68 11.90 -12.99 -10.50
C THR A 68 10.67 -12.91 -11.39
N ARG A 69 10.38 -13.94 -12.20
CA ARG A 69 9.17 -14.03 -13.06
C ARG A 69 7.86 -14.17 -12.25
N GLY A 70 7.80 -13.61 -11.06
CA GLY A 70 6.87 -14.00 -10.01
C GLY A 70 5.85 -12.93 -9.65
N THR A 71 4.90 -12.62 -10.51
CA THR A 71 3.52 -12.64 -10.02
C THR A 71 2.68 -13.45 -10.98
N ARG A 72 1.83 -14.31 -10.38
CA ARG A 72 0.70 -14.92 -11.06
C ARG A 72 -0.20 -13.79 -11.55
N TYR A 73 0.09 -13.20 -12.70
CA TYR A 73 -0.90 -12.35 -13.37
C TYR A 73 -2.05 -13.25 -13.81
N LYS A 74 -3.07 -13.32 -12.95
CA LYS A 74 -4.37 -13.90 -13.27
C LYS A 74 -5.46 -13.00 -12.72
N ILE A 75 -5.35 -11.70 -13.01
CA ILE A 75 -6.51 -10.81 -13.00
C ILE A 75 -6.71 -10.25 -14.39
N ASP A 76 -7.95 -10.31 -14.88
CA ASP A 76 -8.38 -9.79 -16.17
C ASP A 76 -8.63 -8.27 -16.10
N THR A 77 -8.92 -7.75 -14.90
CA THR A 77 -9.23 -6.33 -14.70
C THR A 77 -8.66 -5.82 -13.39
N ASN A 78 -8.39 -4.51 -13.34
CA ASN A 78 -7.97 -3.82 -12.11
C ASN A 78 -8.97 -4.04 -10.96
N ALA A 79 -10.28 -4.05 -11.26
CA ALA A 79 -11.32 -4.23 -10.25
C ALA A 79 -11.17 -5.53 -9.44
N GLN A 80 -10.65 -6.60 -10.06
CA GLN A 80 -10.47 -7.88 -9.36
C GLN A 80 -9.42 -7.82 -8.25
N SER A 81 -8.45 -6.90 -8.32
CA SER A 81 -7.42 -6.76 -7.27
C SER A 81 -7.95 -6.21 -5.94
N PHE A 82 -9.15 -5.62 -5.92
CA PHE A 82 -9.82 -5.23 -4.68
C PHE A 82 -10.47 -6.42 -3.95
N ASN A 83 -10.55 -7.59 -4.59
CA ASN A 83 -11.09 -8.78 -3.97
C ASN A 83 -10.03 -9.51 -3.14
N ASN A 84 -10.47 -10.25 -2.14
CA ASN A 84 -9.61 -11.15 -1.38
C ASN A 84 -9.38 -12.46 -2.16
N LEU A 85 -8.56 -12.39 -3.21
CA LEU A 85 -8.33 -13.51 -4.14
C LEU A 85 -7.70 -14.74 -3.47
N GLU A 86 -6.93 -14.52 -2.41
CA GLU A 86 -6.21 -15.57 -1.68
C GLU A 86 -6.98 -16.07 -0.43
N GLY A 87 -8.09 -15.43 -0.07
CA GLY A 87 -8.90 -15.81 1.09
C GLY A 87 -8.23 -15.54 2.46
N TYR A 88 -7.33 -14.56 2.54
CA TYR A 88 -6.65 -14.21 3.79
C TYR A 88 -7.61 -13.60 4.83
N SER A 89 -7.33 -13.76 6.14
CA SER A 89 -8.01 -12.99 7.19
C SER A 89 -7.52 -11.53 7.20
N TRP A 90 -8.22 -10.65 7.91
CA TRP A 90 -7.86 -9.23 7.99
C TRP A 90 -6.46 -9.06 8.60
N GLU A 91 -6.20 -9.76 9.69
CA GLU A 91 -4.92 -9.78 10.39
C GLU A 91 -3.80 -10.30 9.48
N LYS A 92 -4.09 -11.32 8.67
CA LYS A 92 -3.11 -11.85 7.70
C LYS A 92 -2.86 -10.85 6.58
N THR A 93 -3.89 -10.17 6.07
CA THR A 93 -3.75 -9.10 5.08
C THR A 93 -2.90 -7.95 5.63
N LEU A 94 -3.16 -7.48 6.86
CA LEU A 94 -2.37 -6.46 7.55
C LEU A 94 -0.90 -6.87 7.72
N PHE A 95 -0.66 -8.12 8.12
CA PHE A 95 0.69 -8.66 8.25
C PHE A 95 1.43 -8.65 6.91
N LEU A 96 0.78 -9.14 5.85
CA LEU A 96 1.41 -9.25 4.52
C LEU A 96 1.68 -7.89 3.88
N ILE A 97 0.78 -6.91 4.01
CA ILE A 97 1.02 -5.56 3.47
C ILE A 97 2.18 -4.88 4.20
N ASN A 98 2.27 -5.02 5.53
CA ASN A 98 3.42 -4.51 6.27
C ASN A 98 4.72 -5.21 5.85
N GLN A 99 4.68 -6.54 5.67
CA GLN A 99 5.84 -7.32 5.24
C GLN A 99 6.35 -6.87 3.86
N VAL A 100 5.49 -6.76 2.84
CA VAL A 100 5.92 -6.35 1.49
C VAL A 100 6.48 -4.93 1.48
N MET A 101 5.94 -4.03 2.31
CA MET A 101 6.44 -2.66 2.42
C MET A 101 7.79 -2.57 3.15
N GLN A 102 8.10 -3.48 4.08
CA GLN A 102 9.46 -3.60 4.63
C GLN A 102 10.43 -4.21 3.61
N GLU A 103 9.98 -5.24 2.90
CA GLU A 103 10.79 -5.93 1.89
C GLU A 103 11.21 -4.98 0.76
N TRP A 104 10.32 -4.07 0.35
CA TRP A 104 10.65 -2.99 -0.57
C TRP A 104 11.83 -2.14 -0.09
N LYS A 105 11.80 -1.69 1.17
CA LYS A 105 12.87 -0.85 1.74
C LYS A 105 14.21 -1.58 1.73
N GLN A 106 14.22 -2.82 2.22
CA GLN A 106 15.41 -3.68 2.23
C GLN A 106 15.99 -3.86 0.82
N VAL A 107 15.12 -4.17 -0.15
CA VAL A 107 15.54 -4.43 -1.54
C VAL A 107 16.10 -3.17 -2.20
N ILE A 108 15.56 -1.99 -1.90
CA ILE A 108 16.11 -0.72 -2.40
C ILE A 108 17.46 -0.39 -1.72
N GLU A 109 17.60 -0.65 -0.42
CA GLU A 109 18.86 -0.48 0.30
C GLU A 109 19.97 -1.35 -0.33
N ASP A 110 19.67 -2.62 -0.60
CA ASP A 110 20.61 -3.61 -1.14
C ASP A 110 20.88 -3.46 -2.65
N SER A 111 20.06 -2.71 -3.37
CA SER A 111 20.17 -2.58 -4.83
C SER A 111 21.28 -1.63 -5.29
N THR A 112 21.83 -1.88 -6.47
CA THR A 112 22.79 -0.99 -7.11
C THR A 112 22.10 0.28 -7.62
N TYR A 113 22.86 1.39 -7.72
CA TYR A 113 22.33 2.66 -8.24
C TYR A 113 21.80 2.54 -9.67
N ASN A 114 22.46 1.76 -10.54
CA ASN A 114 22.01 1.57 -11.92
C ASN A 114 20.64 0.88 -11.96
N HIS A 115 20.47 -0.22 -11.22
CA HIS A 115 19.20 -0.94 -11.16
C HIS A 115 18.06 -0.08 -10.63
N ILE A 116 18.35 0.72 -9.59
CA ILE A 116 17.39 1.69 -9.04
C ILE A 116 17.00 2.73 -10.08
N ASN A 117 17.97 3.33 -10.76
CA ASN A 117 17.71 4.38 -11.74
C ASN A 117 16.83 3.87 -12.90
N GLU A 118 17.03 2.62 -13.35
CA GLU A 118 16.19 2.01 -14.39
C GLU A 118 14.74 1.71 -13.96
N ARG A 119 14.44 1.71 -12.65
CA ARG A 119 13.12 1.37 -12.10
C ARG A 119 12.51 2.52 -11.28
N ALA A 120 13.18 3.67 -11.24
CA ALA A 120 12.81 4.79 -10.39
C ALA A 120 11.42 5.35 -10.73
N GLU A 121 11.06 5.41 -12.00
CA GLU A 121 9.75 5.87 -12.45
C GLU A 121 8.62 4.94 -11.98
N ASP A 122 8.77 3.63 -12.20
CA ASP A 122 7.82 2.61 -11.73
C ASP A 122 7.59 2.72 -10.22
N LEU A 123 8.66 2.88 -9.44
CA LEU A 123 8.59 3.03 -7.98
C LEU A 123 7.96 4.35 -7.53
N THR A 124 8.26 5.44 -8.25
CA THR A 124 7.64 6.74 -7.98
C THR A 124 6.13 6.66 -8.19
N HIS A 125 5.67 6.08 -9.30
CA HIS A 125 4.25 5.87 -9.54
C HIS A 125 3.61 4.92 -8.52
N LEU A 126 4.30 3.85 -8.11
CA LEU A 126 3.80 2.94 -7.07
C LEU A 126 3.60 3.65 -5.73
N THR A 127 4.52 4.52 -5.32
CA THR A 127 4.35 5.28 -4.07
C THR A 127 3.24 6.34 -4.16
N ILE A 128 3.09 7.02 -5.29
CA ILE A 128 1.96 7.94 -5.53
C ILE A 128 0.62 7.18 -5.48
N HIS A 129 0.56 6.00 -6.11
CA HIS A 129 -0.60 5.11 -6.08
C HIS A 129 -0.94 4.66 -4.65
N ASN A 130 0.06 4.25 -3.87
CA ASN A 130 -0.14 3.95 -2.45
C ASN A 130 -0.70 5.16 -1.68
N ALA A 131 -0.14 6.36 -1.86
CA ALA A 131 -0.60 7.58 -1.20
C ALA A 131 -2.06 7.92 -1.55
N TYR A 132 -2.45 7.78 -2.82
CA TYR A 132 -3.83 7.97 -3.27
C TYR A 132 -4.82 7.08 -2.52
N HIS A 133 -4.51 5.79 -2.40
CA HIS A 133 -5.37 4.83 -1.71
C HIS A 133 -5.35 4.97 -0.19
N ILE A 134 -4.24 5.41 0.40
CA ILE A 134 -4.19 5.75 1.82
C ILE A 134 -5.16 6.91 2.12
N GLY A 135 -5.23 7.91 1.24
CA GLY A 135 -6.22 8.98 1.33
C GLY A 135 -7.66 8.45 1.34
N GLN A 136 -7.97 7.46 0.50
CA GLN A 136 -9.29 6.82 0.48
C GLN A 136 -9.60 6.07 1.78
N ILE A 137 -8.62 5.38 2.38
CA ILE A 137 -8.80 4.72 3.68
C ILE A 137 -9.16 5.74 4.76
N VAL A 138 -8.42 6.85 4.82
CA VAL A 138 -8.69 7.93 5.76
C VAL A 138 -10.08 8.53 5.55
N ASP A 139 -10.47 8.76 4.30
CA ASP A 139 -11.79 9.30 3.97
C ASP A 139 -12.92 8.34 4.36
N ILE A 140 -12.78 7.04 4.10
CA ILE A 140 -13.73 6.02 4.55
C ILE A 140 -13.89 6.06 6.07
N ARG A 141 -12.78 6.11 6.83
CA ARG A 141 -12.84 6.21 8.30
C ARG A 141 -13.52 7.49 8.78
N LYS A 142 -13.32 8.62 8.08
CA LYS A 142 -14.03 9.87 8.38
C LYS A 142 -15.54 9.72 8.16
N GLN A 143 -15.96 9.08 7.07
CA GLN A 143 -17.36 8.80 6.79
C GLN A 143 -18.00 7.87 7.83
N GLN A 144 -17.23 6.93 8.38
CA GLN A 144 -17.64 6.05 9.48
C GLN A 144 -17.70 6.76 10.85
N GLY A 145 -17.09 7.95 10.98
CA GLY A 145 -16.89 8.61 12.28
C GLY A 145 -15.83 7.96 13.16
N THR A 146 -15.00 7.07 12.60
CA THR A 146 -13.97 6.28 13.31
C THR A 146 -12.55 6.85 13.13
N TRP A 147 -12.43 7.91 12.33
CA TRP A 147 -11.16 8.63 12.16
C TRP A 147 -10.84 9.47 13.40
N LYS A 148 -9.68 9.19 14.01
CA LYS A 148 -9.13 9.92 15.14
C LYS A 148 -8.23 11.06 14.63
N SER A 149 -8.57 12.31 14.92
CA SER A 149 -7.85 13.48 14.37
C SER A 149 -6.38 13.51 14.75
N GLU A 150 -6.01 12.97 15.91
CA GLU A 150 -4.63 12.84 16.38
C GLU A 150 -3.77 11.87 15.56
N LEU A 151 -4.37 11.05 14.69
CA LEU A 151 -3.66 10.22 13.70
C LEU A 151 -3.38 10.98 12.40
N GLY A 152 -3.91 12.20 12.27
CA GLY A 152 -3.77 13.08 11.12
C GLY A 152 -2.36 13.63 10.96
N VAL A 153 -2.25 14.51 9.97
CA VAL A 153 -1.10 15.39 9.79
C VAL A 153 -1.55 16.78 10.23
N ASP A 154 -0.71 17.46 11.00
CA ASP A 154 -0.95 18.82 11.49
C ASP A 154 -0.86 19.87 10.36
#